data_AF-A0A399FE51-F1
#
_entry.id   AF-A0A399FE51-F1
#
_cell.length_a   1.000
_cell.length_b   1.000
_cell.length_c   1.000
_cell.angle_alpha   90.00
_cell.angle_beta   90.00
_cell.angle_gamma   90.00
#
_symmetry.space_group_name_H-M   'P 1'
#
loop_
_entity.id
_entity.type
_entity.pdbx_description
1 polymer ?
#
loop_
_entity_poly.entity_id
_entity_poly.type
_entity_poly.pdbx_seq_one_letter_code
_entity_poly.pdbx_strand_id
1 'polypeptide(L)' 'MASNNKQIRKRIAGLADQILIHQTKIKQEMRKAIPDAKLVAKWKKEIRAWQQEVARLKKRMKG' A
#
# COMPACT_ATOMS: atom_id res chain seq x y z
N MET A 1 0.19 6.98 26.42
CA MET A 1 1.24 7.03 25.36
C MET A 1 1.39 5.71 24.57
N ALA A 2 1.09 4.51 25.12
CA ALA A 2 1.27 3.23 24.41
C ALA A 2 0.18 2.86 23.37
N SER A 3 -1.03 3.38 23.52
CA SER A 3 -2.19 3.08 22.64
C SER A 3 -2.02 3.57 21.20
N ASN A 4 -1.31 4.69 21.01
CA ASN A 4 -1.14 5.34 19.71
C ASN A 4 -0.19 4.55 18.80
N ASN A 5 0.92 4.04 19.34
CA ASN A 5 1.88 3.25 18.56
C ASN A 5 1.33 1.89 18.13
N LYS A 6 0.50 1.23 18.96
CA LYS A 6 -0.18 -0.01 18.57
C LYS A 6 -1.18 0.22 17.43
N GLN A 7 -1.96 1.30 17.49
CA GLN A 7 -2.89 1.68 16.42
C GLN A 7 -2.15 2.04 15.12
N ILE A 8 -1.05 2.78 15.21
CA ILE A 8 -0.22 3.11 14.05
C ILE A 8 0.35 1.84 13.40
N ARG A 9 0.88 0.89 14.19
CA ARG A 9 1.36 -0.40 13.68
C ARG A 9 0.26 -1.18 12.95
N LYS A 10 -0.94 -1.26 13.53
CA LYS A 10 -2.09 -1.93 12.91
C LYS A 10 -2.48 -1.26 11.58
N ARG A 11 -2.45 0.08 11.52
CA ARG A 11 -2.72 0.83 10.29
C ARG A 11 -1.64 0.60 9.23
N ILE A 12 -0.36 0.58 9.62
CA ILE A 12 0.75 0.25 8.72
C ILE A 12 0.56 -1.16 8.15
N ALA A 13 0.22 -2.15 8.99
CA ALA A 13 -0.02 -3.52 8.55
C ALA A 13 -1.17 -3.59 7.52
N GLY A 14 -2.32 -2.98 7.82
CA GLY A 14 -3.44 -2.95 6.87
C GLY A 14 -3.11 -2.26 5.54
N LEU A 15 -2.34 -1.16 5.57
CA LEU A 15 -1.85 -0.51 4.35
C LEU A 15 -0.87 -1.39 3.57
N ALA A 16 0.01 -2.13 4.27
CA ALA A 16 0.94 -3.06 3.64
C ALA A 16 0.20 -4.22 2.95
N ASP A 17 -0.84 -4.76 3.58
CA ASP A 17 -1.68 -5.82 2.99
C ASP A 17 -2.38 -5.32 1.72
N GLN A 18 -2.93 -4.10 1.75
CA GLN A 18 -3.56 -3.49 0.57
C GLN A 18 -2.56 -3.27 -0.57
N ILE A 19 -1.33 -2.84 -0.26
CA ILE A 19 -0.24 -2.72 -1.23
C ILE A 19 0.06 -4.08 -1.88
N LEU A 20 0.21 -5.13 -1.07
CA LEU A 20 0.52 -6.48 -1.55
C LEU A 20 -0.59 -7.02 -2.47
N ILE A 21 -1.85 -6.81 -2.10
CA ILE A 21 -3.01 -7.18 -2.92
C ILE A 21 -2.94 -6.46 -4.28
N HIS A 22 -2.67 -5.15 -4.30
CA HIS A 22 -2.62 -4.38 -5.55
C HIS A 22 -1.41 -4.76 -6.40
N GLN A 23 -0.26 -5.02 -5.79
CA GLN A 23 0.91 -5.54 -6.49
C GLN A 23 0.63 -6.91 -7.13
N THR A 24 -0.10 -7.78 -6.43
CA THR A 24 -0.52 -9.08 -6.94
C THR A 24 -1.48 -8.93 -8.12
N LYS A 25 -2.47 -8.03 -8.02
CA LYS A 25 -3.39 -7.70 -9.12
C LYS A 25 -2.66 -7.16 -10.34
N ILE A 26 -1.71 -6.24 -10.15
CA ILE A 26 -0.85 -5.73 -11.24
C ILE A 26 -0.09 -6.90 -11.89
N LYS A 27 0.52 -7.78 -11.09
CA LYS A 27 1.30 -8.92 -11.62
C LYS A 27 0.42 -9.90 -12.41
N GLN A 28 -0.82 -10.13 -11.98
CA GLN A 28 -1.78 -10.96 -12.70
C GLN A 28 -2.25 -10.29 -13.99
N GLU A 29 -2.56 -9.00 -13.94
CA GLU A 29 -3.00 -8.21 -15.11
C GLU A 29 -1.93 -8.17 -16.19
N MET A 30 -0.66 -7.96 -15.80
CA MET A 30 0.49 -7.95 -16.70
C MET A 30 0.78 -9.31 -17.36
N ARG A 31 0.20 -10.41 -16.86
CA ARG A 31 0.31 -11.75 -17.46
C ARG A 31 -0.79 -12.04 -18.48
N LYS A 32 -1.81 -11.19 -18.58
CA LYS A 32 -2.87 -11.35 -19.59
C LYS A 32 -2.32 -11.01 -20.98
N ALA A 33 -2.93 -11.58 -22.00
CA ALA A 33 -2.58 -11.31 -23.40
C ALA A 33 -2.77 -9.82 -23.76
N ILE A 34 -3.76 -9.16 -23.16
CA ILE A 34 -4.01 -7.71 -23.32
C ILE A 34 -4.14 -7.11 -21.91
N PRO A 35 -3.08 -6.51 -21.35
CA PRO A 35 -3.13 -5.90 -20.03
C PRO A 35 -3.87 -4.55 -20.05
N ASP A 36 -4.70 -4.30 -19.04
CA ASP A 36 -5.31 -2.98 -18.85
C ASP A 36 -4.34 -1.99 -18.20
N ALA A 37 -3.69 -1.17 -19.03
CA ALA A 37 -2.76 -0.14 -18.59
C ALA A 37 -3.39 0.93 -17.70
N LYS A 38 -4.69 1.27 -17.89
CA LYS A 38 -5.38 2.26 -17.06
C LYS A 38 -5.63 1.71 -15.67
N LEU A 39 -6.04 0.45 -15.57
CA LEU A 39 -6.26 -0.25 -14.31
C LEU A 39 -4.95 -0.41 -13.52
N VAL A 40 -3.87 -0.81 -14.21
CA VAL A 40 -2.52 -0.89 -13.61
C VAL A 40 -2.05 0.49 -13.13
N ALA A 41 -2.27 1.55 -13.92
CA ALA A 41 -1.89 2.91 -13.52
C ALA A 41 -2.66 3.39 -12.28
N LYS A 42 -3.96 3.08 -12.19
CA LYS A 42 -4.79 3.37 -11.01
C LYS A 42 -4.23 2.67 -9.77
N TRP A 43 -3.98 1.36 -9.85
CA TRP A 43 -3.43 0.60 -8.73
C TRP A 43 -2.04 1.09 -8.31
N LYS A 44 -1.18 1.48 -9.26
CA LYS A 44 0.13 2.09 -8.95
C LYS A 44 -0.02 3.42 -8.20
N LYS A 45 -1.01 4.26 -8.57
CA LYS A 45 -1.28 5.53 -7.87
C LYS A 45 -1.72 5.28 -6.43
N GLU A 46 -2.61 4.31 -6.21
CA GLU A 46 -3.09 3.91 -4.88
C GLU A 46 -1.95 3.36 -4.02
N ILE A 47 -1.12 2.47 -4.57
CA ILE A 47 0.08 1.95 -3.90
C ILE A 47 1.00 3.09 -3.47
N ARG A 48 1.27 4.07 -4.34
CA ARG A 48 2.14 5.20 -4.02
C ARG A 48 1.59 6.04 -2.86
N ALA A 49 0.28 6.29 -2.83
CA ALA A 49 -0.38 7.00 -1.74
C ALA A 49 -0.25 6.25 -0.41
N TRP A 50 -0.50 4.92 -0.41
CA TRP A 50 -0.36 4.10 0.79
C TRP A 50 1.09 3.99 1.27
N GLN A 51 2.06 3.90 0.36
CA GLN A 51 3.49 3.90 0.71
C GLN A 51 3.91 5.21 1.39
N GLN A 52 3.43 6.35 0.89
CA GLN A 52 3.67 7.65 1.52
C GLN A 52 3.04 7.72 2.91
N GLU A 53 1.84 7.18 3.08
CA GLU A 53 1.17 7.10 4.38
C GLU A 53 1.94 6.23 5.37
N VAL A 54 2.37 5.04 4.95
CA VAL A 54 3.22 4.16 5.76
C VAL A 54 4.52 4.86 6.16
N ALA A 55 5.17 5.59 5.24
CA ALA A 55 6.39 6.33 5.54
C ALA A 55 6.16 7.43 6.59
N ARG A 56 5.06 8.19 6.48
CA ARG A 56 4.67 9.20 7.46
C ARG A 56 4.38 8.59 8.85
N LEU A 57 3.62 7.50 8.87
CA LEU A 57 3.30 6.76 10.10
C LEU A 57 4.56 6.18 10.77
N LYS A 58 5.49 5.62 9.98
CA LYS A 58 6.77 5.12 10.47
C LYS A 58 7.65 6.22 11.06
N LYS A 59 7.70 7.40 10.42
CA LYS A 59 8.42 8.57 10.96
C LYS A 59 7.84 9.01 12.30
N ARG A 60 6.51 9.05 12.42
CA ARG A 60 5.81 9.43 13.66
C ARG A 60 6.06 8.47 14.83
N MET A 61 6.39 7.20 14.56
CA MET A 61 6.76 6.23 15.61
C MET A 61 8.21 6.33 16.08
N LYS A 62 9.09 6.93 15.27
CA LYS A 62 10.52 7.09 15.60
C LYS A 62 10.80 8.38 16.40
N GLY A 63 9.87 9.33 16.39
CA GLY A 63 9.92 10.55 17.20
C GLY A 63 9.21 10.41 18.52
#